data_AF-Q4RA74-F1
#
_entry.id   AF-Q4RA74-F1
#
_cell.length_a   1.000
_cell.length_b   1.000
_cell.length_c   1.000
_cell.angle_alpha   90.00
_cell.angle_beta   90.00
_cell.angle_gamma   90.00
#
_symmetry.space_group_name_H-M   'P 1'
#
loop_
_entity.id
_entity.type
_entity.pdbx_description
1 polymer ?
#
loop_
_entity_poly.entity_id
_entity_poly.type
_entity_poly.pdbx_seq_one_letter_code
_entity_poly.pdbx_strand_id
1 'polypeptide(L)'
;SMFVLLKGATKEQAFKIGLEIAEAVTATNPKPVKLKFEKVYLPCVLQTKKRYVGYMYESIDQKEPVFDAKGIETVRRDSCPAILERSIKLLFETRDISQVKQFVQRQCIKVLDGRASMQDLTFAKEYRGSSSYRPGACVPALELTRC
;
A
#
# COMPACT_ATOMS: atom_id res chain seq x y z
N SER A 1 16.53 4.92 -0.97
CA SER A 1 16.10 4.04 0.14
C SER A 1 16.46 2.61 -0.17
N MET A 2 16.87 1.84 0.83
CA MET A 2 17.21 0.42 0.69
C MET A 2 16.28 -0.40 1.57
N PHE A 3 15.90 -1.58 1.10
CA PHE A 3 15.15 -2.57 1.88
C PHE A 3 16.09 -3.73 2.19
N VAL A 4 16.32 -3.99 3.46
CA VAL A 4 17.18 -5.08 3.93
C VAL A 4 16.31 -6.12 4.62
N LEU A 5 16.29 -7.34 4.09
CA LEU A 5 15.52 -8.44 4.67
C LEU A 5 16.34 -9.12 5.78
N LEU A 6 15.83 -9.06 7.01
CA LEU A 6 16.40 -9.74 8.16
C LEU A 6 15.57 -11.00 8.46
N LYS A 7 16.00 -12.15 7.95
CA LYS A 7 15.26 -13.42 8.10
C LYS A 7 15.27 -13.86 9.58
N GLY A 8 14.08 -14.10 10.13
CA GLY A 8 13.90 -14.61 11.50
C GLY A 8 14.19 -13.60 12.61
N ALA A 9 14.51 -12.34 12.28
CA ALA A 9 14.75 -11.31 13.29
C ALA A 9 13.43 -10.83 13.92
N THR A 10 13.47 -10.52 15.21
CA THR A 10 12.37 -9.80 15.89
C THR A 10 12.38 -8.32 15.50
N LYS A 11 11.30 -7.60 15.83
CA LYS A 11 11.22 -6.14 15.61
C LYS A 11 12.38 -5.43 16.30
N GLU A 12 12.67 -5.76 17.55
CA GLU A 12 13.72 -5.17 18.38
C GLU A 12 15.10 -5.40 17.77
N GLN A 13 15.37 -6.63 17.32
CA GLN A 13 16.60 -6.97 16.62
C GLN A 13 16.72 -6.19 15.30
N ALA A 14 15.63 -6.06 14.54
CA ALA A 14 15.63 -5.33 13.28
C ALA A 14 15.92 -3.84 13.45
N PHE A 15 15.38 -3.20 14.49
CA PHE A 15 15.73 -1.81 14.84
C PHE A 15 17.20 -1.67 15.19
N LYS A 16 17.73 -2.55 16.04
CA LYS A 16 19.15 -2.52 16.44
C LYS A 16 20.07 -2.67 15.23
N ILE A 17 19.86 -3.70 14.41
CA ILE A 17 20.67 -3.97 13.22
C ILE A 17 20.55 -2.81 12.21
N GLY A 18 19.35 -2.25 12.04
CA GLY A 18 19.11 -1.12 11.14
C GLY A 18 19.89 0.14 11.52
N LEU A 19 19.99 0.43 12.82
CA LEU A 19 20.79 1.53 13.35
C LEU A 19 22.29 1.28 13.17
N GLU A 20 22.77 0.08 13.50
CA GLU A 20 24.17 -0.31 13.30
C GLU A 20 24.60 -0.19 11.82
N ILE A 21 23.74 -0.62 10.89
CA ILE A 21 23.98 -0.45 9.45
C ILE A 21 24.05 1.05 9.08
N ALA A 22 23.11 1.86 9.57
CA ALA A 22 23.07 3.29 9.27
C ALA A 22 24.33 4.02 9.77
N GLU A 23 24.79 3.69 10.98
CA GLU A 23 26.00 4.24 11.58
C GLU A 23 27.26 3.82 10.82
N ALA A 24 27.43 2.52 10.57
CA ALA A 24 28.60 2.00 9.86
C ALA A 24 28.73 2.58 8.44
N VAL A 25 27.62 2.63 7.69
CA VAL A 25 27.61 3.24 6.36
C VAL A 25 27.87 4.74 6.44
N THR A 26 27.28 5.46 7.39
CA THR A 26 27.56 6.90 7.56
C THR A 26 29.03 7.16 7.88
N ALA A 27 29.65 6.38 8.76
CA ALA A 27 31.06 6.54 9.13
C ALA A 27 32.02 6.28 7.96
N THR A 28 31.63 5.44 7.00
CA THR A 28 32.43 5.11 5.82
C THR A 28 32.32 6.18 4.71
N ASN A 29 31.45 7.19 4.88
CA ASN A 29 31.23 8.23 3.89
C ASN A 29 31.69 9.62 4.40
N PRO A 30 32.19 10.50 3.51
CA PRO A 30 32.59 11.84 3.90
C PRO A 30 31.39 12.69 4.30
N LYS A 31 31.59 13.61 5.25
CA LYS A 31 30.57 14.62 5.58
C LYS A 31 30.23 15.46 4.34
N PRO A 32 28.94 15.80 4.08
CA PRO A 32 27.77 15.65 4.95
C PRO A 32 26.92 14.39 4.68
N VAL A 33 27.45 13.37 3.99
CA VAL A 33 26.67 12.19 3.60
C VAL A 33 26.31 11.37 4.84
N LYS A 34 25.01 11.13 5.05
CA LYS A 34 24.48 10.35 6.17
C LYS A 34 23.39 9.39 5.70
N LEU A 35 23.50 8.13 6.11
CA LEU A 35 22.41 7.18 5.99
C LEU A 35 21.52 7.30 7.24
N LYS A 36 20.22 7.51 7.03
CA LYS A 36 19.23 7.56 8.11
C LYS A 36 18.42 6.27 8.11
N PHE A 37 18.39 5.60 9.25
CA PHE A 37 17.40 4.56 9.51
C PHE A 37 16.06 5.21 9.86
N GLU A 38 14.97 4.79 9.22
CA GLU A 38 13.65 5.42 9.40
C GLU A 38 12.63 4.51 10.06
N LYS A 39 12.51 3.26 9.61
CA LYS A 39 11.40 2.38 10.00
C LYS A 39 11.67 0.91 9.72
N VAL A 40 10.95 0.03 10.42
CA VAL A 40 10.85 -1.41 10.15
C VAL A 40 9.47 -1.71 9.58
N TYR A 41 9.40 -2.57 8.55
CA TYR A 41 8.14 -3.15 8.10
C TYR A 41 7.97 -4.58 8.62
N LEU A 42 6.84 -4.87 9.27
CA LEU A 42 6.51 -6.20 9.77
C LEU A 42 4.99 -6.36 9.92
N PRO A 43 4.30 -7.10 9.02
CA PRO A 43 4.76 -7.69 7.76
C PRO A 43 4.85 -6.68 6.59
N CYS A 44 5.39 -7.12 5.46
CA CYS A 44 5.59 -6.31 4.24
C CYS A 44 5.35 -7.14 2.97
N VAL A 45 4.77 -6.52 1.94
CA VAL A 45 4.61 -7.07 0.60
C VAL A 45 5.17 -6.09 -0.42
N LEU A 46 6.11 -6.57 -1.23
CA LEU A 46 6.68 -5.83 -2.36
C LEU A 46 6.06 -6.38 -3.64
N GLN A 47 5.31 -5.56 -4.37
CA GLN A 47 4.63 -5.99 -5.60
C GLN A 47 5.51 -5.70 -6.82
N THR A 48 5.79 -4.42 -7.07
CA THR A 48 6.64 -3.97 -8.18
C THR A 48 7.35 -2.65 -7.81
N LYS A 49 8.16 -2.10 -8.72
CA LYS A 49 8.82 -0.81 -8.53
C LYS A 49 7.79 0.27 -8.16
N LYS A 50 8.05 0.96 -7.04
CA LYS A 50 7.15 1.98 -6.45
C LYS A 50 5.77 1.47 -6.00
N ARG A 51 5.59 0.14 -5.87
CA ARG A 51 4.35 -0.49 -5.41
C ARG A 51 4.63 -1.48 -4.29
N TYR A 52 4.36 -1.07 -3.06
CA TYR A 52 4.55 -1.89 -1.86
C TYR A 52 3.62 -1.48 -0.73
N VAL A 53 3.43 -2.38 0.23
CA VAL A 53 2.57 -2.16 1.41
C VAL A 53 3.11 -2.92 2.60
N GLY A 54 3.00 -2.34 3.79
CA GLY A 54 3.43 -3.00 5.01
C GLY A 54 2.91 -2.31 6.26
N TYR A 55 2.95 -3.03 7.37
CA TYR A 55 2.80 -2.45 8.69
C TYR A 55 4.15 -1.88 9.12
N MET A 56 4.21 -0.55 9.22
CA MET A 56 5.43 0.16 9.59
C MET A 56 5.47 0.48 11.09
N TYR A 57 6.67 0.36 11.64
CA TYR A 57 7.04 0.79 12.97
C TYR A 57 8.17 1.81 12.84
N GLU A 58 8.02 2.98 13.44
CA GLU A 58 9.01 4.06 13.42
C GLU A 58 9.87 4.07 14.69
N SER A 59 9.39 3.45 15.77
CA SER A 59 10.14 3.26 17.01
C SER A 59 10.01 1.83 17.55
N ILE A 60 10.95 1.44 18.41
CA ILE A 60 10.94 0.13 19.05
C ILE A 60 9.75 -0.02 20.02
N ASP A 61 9.38 1.04 20.72
CA ASP A 61 8.29 1.06 21.71
C ASP A 61 6.90 1.14 21.07
N GLN A 62 6.82 1.40 19.76
CA GLN A 62 5.56 1.42 19.03
C GLN A 62 4.91 0.02 19.07
N LYS A 63 3.75 -0.05 19.73
CA LYS A 63 2.96 -1.29 19.84
C LYS A 63 2.11 -1.53 18.60
N GLU A 64 1.33 -0.52 18.21
CA GLU A 64 0.43 -0.59 17.07
C GLU A 64 1.13 -0.14 15.79
N PRO A 65 1.14 -0.95 14.72
CA PRO A 65 1.71 -0.54 13.45
C PRO A 65 0.88 0.52 12.74
N VAL A 66 1.52 1.28 11.85
CA VAL A 66 0.82 2.11 10.87
C VAL A 66 0.76 1.38 9.53
N PHE A 67 -0.43 1.29 8.94
CA PHE A 67 -0.59 0.76 7.58
C PHE A 67 -0.01 1.75 6.57
N ASP A 68 1.14 1.41 5.99
CA ASP A 68 1.79 2.22 4.96
C ASP A 68 1.71 1.55 3.60
N ALA A 69 1.06 2.23 2.66
CA ALA A 69 0.81 1.77 1.31
C ALA A 69 1.38 2.78 0.31
N LYS A 70 2.29 2.32 -0.56
CA LYS A 70 2.94 3.16 -1.58
C LYS A 70 2.57 2.65 -2.96
N GLY A 71 1.87 3.48 -3.73
CA GLY A 71 1.60 3.25 -5.15
C GLY A 71 0.61 2.12 -5.48
N ILE A 72 0.13 1.37 -4.48
CA ILE A 72 -0.92 0.36 -4.63
C ILE A 72 -2.31 1.01 -4.70
N GLU A 73 -3.29 0.25 -5.17
CA GLU A 73 -4.64 0.73 -5.48
C GLU A 73 -5.39 1.27 -4.25
N THR A 74 -4.99 0.91 -3.02
CA THR A 74 -5.61 1.46 -1.80
C THR A 74 -5.40 2.96 -1.62
N VAL A 75 -4.31 3.52 -2.15
CA VAL A 75 -4.01 4.96 -2.07
C VAL A 75 -4.30 5.71 -3.37
N ARG A 76 -4.92 5.01 -4.34
CA ARG A 76 -5.30 5.58 -5.62
C ARG A 76 -6.78 5.96 -5.62
N ARG A 77 -7.08 7.13 -6.20
CA ARG A 77 -8.44 7.68 -6.26
C ARG A 77 -9.29 7.12 -7.41
N ASP A 78 -8.64 6.45 -8.36
CA ASP A 78 -9.25 5.88 -9.57
C ASP A 78 -9.69 4.42 -9.42
N SER A 79 -9.70 3.88 -8.20
CA SER A 79 -10.06 2.48 -7.88
C SER A 79 -11.01 2.39 -6.69
N CYS A 80 -11.59 1.21 -6.45
CA CYS A 80 -12.32 0.86 -5.22
C CYS A 80 -11.32 0.37 -4.15
N PRO A 81 -10.93 1.20 -3.16
CA PRO A 81 -9.85 0.86 -2.24
C PRO A 81 -10.27 -0.11 -1.13
N ALA A 82 -11.56 -0.13 -0.77
CA ALA A 82 -12.06 -0.77 0.46
C ALA A 82 -11.81 -2.29 0.49
N ILE A 83 -12.05 -2.99 -0.62
CA ILE A 83 -11.89 -4.45 -0.67
C ILE A 83 -10.41 -4.83 -0.56
N LEU A 84 -9.52 -4.12 -1.26
CA LEU A 84 -8.10 -4.43 -1.26
C LEU A 84 -7.46 -4.14 0.10
N GLU A 85 -7.72 -2.97 0.68
CA GLU A 85 -7.15 -2.58 1.98
C GLU A 85 -7.55 -3.59 3.06
N ARG A 86 -8.83 -3.96 3.12
CA ARG A 86 -9.32 -4.93 4.10
C ARG A 86 -8.70 -6.32 3.87
N SER A 87 -8.51 -6.72 2.62
CA SER A 87 -7.86 -8.01 2.28
C SER A 87 -6.40 -8.05 2.76
N ILE A 88 -5.65 -6.95 2.57
CA ILE A 88 -4.25 -6.87 3.02
C ILE A 88 -4.16 -6.84 4.54
N LYS A 89 -5.01 -6.05 5.22
CA LYS A 89 -5.07 -6.02 6.69
C LYS A 89 -5.37 -7.42 7.26
N LEU A 90 -6.36 -8.11 6.69
CA LEU A 90 -6.71 -9.47 7.08
C LEU A 90 -5.53 -10.44 6.89
N LEU A 91 -4.81 -10.33 5.76
CA LEU A 91 -3.59 -11.12 5.52
C LEU A 91 -2.52 -10.84 6.58
N PHE A 92 -2.31 -9.58 6.94
CA PHE A 92 -1.26 -9.18 7.89
C PHE A 92 -1.57 -9.61 9.33
N GLU A 93 -2.83 -9.53 9.72
CA GLU A 93 -3.31 -9.89 11.06
C GLU A 93 -3.38 -11.40 11.26
N THR A 94 -3.92 -12.14 10.28
CA THR A 94 -4.21 -13.58 10.43
C THR A 94 -3.13 -14.47 9.86
N ARG A 95 -2.35 -13.97 8.89
CA ARG A 95 -1.43 -14.77 8.06
C ARG A 95 -2.09 -15.97 7.37
N ASP A 96 -3.41 -15.90 7.16
CA ASP A 96 -4.21 -16.97 6.58
C ASP A 96 -4.85 -16.54 5.26
N ILE A 97 -4.32 -17.08 4.16
CA ILE A 97 -4.80 -16.81 2.81
C ILE A 97 -6.23 -17.34 2.59
N SER A 98 -6.64 -18.38 3.33
CA SER A 98 -7.99 -18.96 3.22
C SER A 98 -9.05 -17.95 3.67
N GLN A 99 -8.77 -17.20 4.74
CA GLN A 99 -9.66 -16.15 5.22
C GLN A 99 -9.76 -14.99 4.24
N VAL A 100 -8.63 -14.61 3.62
CA VAL A 100 -8.61 -13.60 2.55
C VAL A 100 -9.46 -14.05 1.36
N LYS A 101 -9.28 -15.30 0.91
CA LYS A 101 -10.07 -15.89 -0.17
C LYS A 101 -11.57 -15.83 0.14
N GLN A 102 -11.97 -16.30 1.32
CA GLN A 102 -13.38 -16.29 1.73
C GLN A 102 -13.93 -14.85 1.79
N PHE A 103 -13.16 -13.90 2.31
CA PHE A 103 -13.56 -12.49 2.33
C PHE A 103 -13.81 -11.95 0.93
N VAL A 104 -12.86 -12.12 0.01
CA VAL A 104 -12.98 -11.63 -1.37
C VAL A 104 -14.16 -12.28 -2.08
N GLN A 105 -14.34 -13.60 -1.97
CA GLN A 105 -15.48 -14.32 -2.56
C GLN A 105 -16.82 -13.77 -2.05
N ARG A 106 -16.95 -13.49 -0.74
CA ARG A 106 -18.15 -12.87 -0.18
C ARG A 106 -18.40 -11.47 -0.75
N GLN A 107 -17.36 -10.65 -0.96
CA GLN A 107 -17.53 -9.33 -1.58
C GLN A 107 -17.99 -9.46 -3.03
N CYS A 108 -17.43 -10.40 -3.81
CA CYS A 108 -17.87 -10.65 -5.17
C CYS A 108 -19.35 -11.06 -5.23
N ILE A 109 -19.80 -11.97 -4.34
CA ILE A 109 -21.22 -12.37 -4.27
C ILE A 109 -22.12 -11.18 -3.91
N LYS A 110 -21.72 -10.33 -2.96
CA LYS A 110 -22.50 -9.12 -2.64
C LYS A 110 -22.68 -8.19 -3.84
N VAL A 111 -21.65 -8.05 -4.68
CA VAL A 111 -21.73 -7.26 -5.91
C VAL A 111 -22.71 -7.90 -6.91
N LEU A 112 -22.62 -9.21 -7.11
CA LEU A 112 -23.51 -9.95 -8.02
C LEU A 112 -24.98 -9.90 -7.56
N ASP A 113 -25.22 -9.94 -6.26
CA ASP A 113 -26.56 -9.85 -5.67
C ASP A 113 -27.10 -8.40 -5.61
N GLY A 114 -26.35 -7.40 -6.08
CA GLY A 114 -26.75 -5.99 -5.98
C GLY A 114 -26.80 -5.42 -4.55
N ARG A 115 -26.13 -6.08 -3.59
CA ARG A 115 -26.08 -5.71 -2.16
C ARG A 115 -24.83 -4.91 -1.78
N ALA A 116 -23.96 -4.61 -2.73
CA ALA A 116 -22.77 -3.80 -2.50
C ALA A 116 -23.16 -2.31 -2.33
N SER A 117 -22.48 -1.61 -1.42
CA SER A 117 -22.68 -0.17 -1.25
C SER A 117 -22.23 0.58 -2.50
N MET A 118 -23.08 1.47 -3.02
CA MET A 118 -22.72 2.32 -4.15
C MET A 118 -21.54 3.24 -3.83
N GLN A 119 -21.38 3.65 -2.57
CA GLN A 119 -20.23 4.45 -2.14
C GLN A 119 -18.92 3.68 -2.32
N ASP A 120 -18.92 2.39 -2.01
CA ASP A 120 -17.73 1.54 -2.17
C ASP A 120 -17.40 1.32 -3.65
N LEU A 121 -18.40 1.38 -4.54
CA LEU A 121 -18.23 1.15 -5.98
C LEU A 121 -18.00 2.45 -6.78
N THR A 122 -17.97 3.61 -6.11
CA THR A 122 -17.75 4.89 -6.77
C THR A 122 -16.27 5.20 -6.88
N PHE A 123 -15.78 5.53 -8.08
CA PHE A 123 -14.43 6.05 -8.30
C PHE A 123 -14.48 7.46 -8.86
N ALA A 124 -13.47 8.27 -8.54
CA ALA A 124 -13.38 9.66 -8.97
C ALA A 124 -12.21 9.85 -9.93
N LYS A 125 -12.50 10.37 -11.13
CA LYS A 125 -11.48 10.67 -12.15
C LYS A 125 -11.58 12.12 -12.57
N GLU A 126 -10.42 12.77 -12.67
CA GLU A 126 -10.31 14.16 -13.12
C GLU A 126 -10.78 14.28 -14.58
N TYR A 127 -11.66 15.24 -14.83
CA TYR A 127 -12.03 15.68 -16.16
C TYR A 127 -11.16 16.88 -16.55
N ARG A 128 -10.46 16.78 -17.69
CA ARG A 128 -9.49 17.80 -18.14
C ARG A 128 -10.01 18.69 -19.27
N GLY A 129 -11.31 18.71 -19.50
CA GLY A 129 -11.92 19.39 -20.65
C GLY A 129 -11.87 18.56 -21.93
N SER A 130 -12.86 18.76 -22.80
CA SER A 130 -13.05 17.97 -24.02
C SER A 130 -11.86 18.06 -24.98
N SER A 131 -11.23 19.24 -25.07
CA SER A 131 -10.05 19.49 -25.91
C SER A 131 -8.80 18.73 -25.48
N SER A 132 -8.72 18.27 -24.22
CA SER A 132 -7.60 17.50 -23.69
C SER A 132 -7.65 16.02 -24.08
N TYR A 133 -8.77 15.54 -24.64
CA TYR A 133 -8.93 14.16 -25.08
C TYR A 133 -8.76 14.05 -26.59
N ARG A 134 -8.14 12.97 -27.04
CA ARG A 134 -8.03 12.69 -28.49
C ARG A 134 -9.43 12.53 -29.09
N PRO A 135 -9.66 13.00 -30.33
CA PRO A 135 -10.89 12.71 -31.05
C PRO A 135 -11.17 11.20 -31.06
N GLY A 136 -12.36 10.80 -30.63
CA GLY A 136 -12.77 9.39 -30.51
C GLY A 136 -12.33 8.67 -29.22
N ALA A 137 -11.75 9.36 -28.24
CA ALA A 137 -11.39 8.74 -26.96
C ALA A 137 -12.63 8.29 -26.18
N CYS A 138 -12.75 6.98 -25.92
CA CYS A 138 -13.79 6.41 -25.05
C CYS A 138 -13.34 6.53 -23.59
N VAL A 139 -13.60 7.68 -22.97
CA VAL A 139 -13.28 7.95 -21.56
C VAL A 139 -14.59 8.15 -20.80
N PRO A 140 -14.89 7.38 -19.74
CA PRO A 140 -16.16 7.49 -19.00
C PRO A 140 -16.47 8.92 -18.54
N ALA A 141 -15.47 9.62 -18.00
CA ALA A 141 -15.64 11.01 -17.57
C ALA A 141 -15.97 11.97 -18.72
N LEU A 142 -15.50 11.70 -19.96
CA LEU A 142 -15.86 12.50 -21.14
C LEU A 142 -17.28 12.18 -21.60
N GLU A 143 -17.66 10.91 -21.63
CA GLU A 143 -19.02 10.50 -22.04
C GLU A 143 -20.09 11.06 -21.09
N LEU A 144 -19.84 11.05 -19.78
CA LEU A 144 -20.76 11.61 -18.79
C LEU A 144 -21.00 13.12 -18.97
N THR A 145 -20.06 13.86 -19.58
CA THR A 145 -20.23 15.30 -19.85
C THR A 145 -21.01 15.60 -21.14
N ARG A 146 -21.31 14.57 -21.94
CA ARG A 146 -22.11 14.70 -23.18
C ARG A 146 -23.59 14.42 -22.96
N CYS A 147 -23.95 13.92 -21.77
CA CYS A 147 -25.33 13.68 -21.36
C CYS A 147 -26.03 14.98 -20.92
#